data_AF-A0AAV9F5I4-F1
#
_entry.id   AF-A0AAV9F5I4-F1
#
_cell.length_a   1.000
_cell.length_b   1.000
_cell.length_c   1.000
_cell.angle_alpha   90.00
_cell.angle_beta   90.00
_cell.angle_gamma   90.00
#
_symmetry.space_group_name_H-M   'P 1'
#
loop_
_entity.id
_entity.type
_entity.pdbx_description
1 polymer ?
#
loop_
_entity_poly.entity_id
_entity_poly.type
_entity_poly.pdbx_seq_one_letter_code
_entity_poly.pdbx_strand_id
1 'polypeptide(L)'
;MGVPLLQDVVESIEKAIIANEGNHVRGTFEKARLRFAHAETVVPFSCLLGLFLHGSGGLPSNSLIHLRGGSCDWLNVAGFEQIQREEPLELPPKPPLERSWRGSIVAPFAGNNMLVLYSCPANSTINDRGKYYVQVLHNENPVPMPGCGNTDFCPFDVFKV
;
A
#
# COMPACT_ATOMS: atom_id res chain seq x y z
N MET A 1 1.90 12.09 3.49
CA MET A 1 1.59 12.51 2.10
C MET A 1 0.66 11.55 1.36
N GLY A 2 0.67 10.23 1.63
CA GLY A 2 -0.21 9.27 0.92
C GLY A 2 -1.67 9.14 1.42
N VAL A 3 -1.97 9.56 2.66
CA VAL A 3 -3.30 9.37 3.28
C VAL A 3 -4.43 10.07 2.51
N PRO A 4 -4.32 11.34 2.07
CA PRO A 4 -5.38 11.99 1.30
C PRO A 4 -5.68 11.27 -0.02
N LEU A 5 -4.66 10.69 -0.66
CA LEU A 5 -4.83 9.90 -1.87
C LEU A 5 -5.58 8.60 -1.58
N LEU A 6 -5.25 7.91 -0.48
CA LEU A 6 -5.97 6.69 -0.09
C LEU A 6 -7.44 6.98 0.25
N GLN A 7 -7.71 8.08 0.97
CA GLN A 7 -9.08 8.54 1.25
C GLN A 7 -9.86 8.79 -0.04
N ASP A 8 -9.31 9.56 -1.00
CA ASP A 8 -9.96 9.80 -2.30
C ASP A 8 -10.18 8.50 -3.10
N VAL A 9 -9.30 7.51 -2.96
CA VAL A 9 -9.47 6.18 -3.57
C VAL A 9 -10.64 5.42 -2.92
N VAL A 10 -10.67 5.33 -1.59
CA VAL A 10 -11.75 4.65 -0.85
C VAL A 10 -13.11 5.30 -1.16
N GLU A 11 -13.20 6.63 -1.09
CA GLU A 11 -14.42 7.36 -1.42
C GLU A 11 -14.88 7.12 -2.87
N SER A 12 -13.94 7.03 -3.81
CA SER A 12 -14.28 6.76 -5.22
C SER A 12 -14.84 5.35 -5.42
N ILE A 13 -14.32 4.37 -4.67
CA ILE A 13 -14.84 2.99 -4.66
C ILE A 13 -16.24 2.94 -4.04
N GLU A 14 -16.47 3.62 -2.92
CA GLU A 14 -17.79 3.68 -2.28
C GLU A 14 -18.86 4.28 -3.21
N LYS A 15 -18.53 5.39 -3.89
CA LYS A 15 -19.42 6.01 -4.88
C LYS A 15 -19.77 5.04 -6.01
N ALA A 16 -18.80 4.27 -6.50
CA ALA A 16 -19.04 3.27 -7.54
C ALA A 16 -19.92 2.10 -7.04
N ILE A 17 -19.75 1.67 -5.78
CA ILE A 17 -20.61 0.65 -5.15
C ILE A 17 -22.05 1.17 -5.07
N ILE A 18 -22.26 2.36 -4.49
CA ILE A 18 -23.59 2.95 -4.33
C ILE A 18 -24.30 3.11 -5.68
N ALA A 19 -23.59 3.58 -6.71
CA ALA A 19 -24.16 3.74 -8.05
C ALA A 19 -24.54 2.39 -8.68
N ASN A 20 -23.73 1.35 -8.47
CA ASN A 20 -24.01 0.00 -8.96
C ASN A 20 -25.20 -0.66 -8.24
N GLU A 21 -25.36 -0.44 -6.94
CA GLU A 21 -26.50 -0.95 -6.16
C GLU A 21 -27.79 -0.18 -6.42
N GLY A 22 -27.70 1.13 -6.62
CA GLY A 22 -28.84 2.00 -6.94
C GLY A 22 -29.41 1.83 -8.34
N ASN A 23 -29.10 0.74 -9.06
CA ASN A 23 -29.52 0.44 -10.43
C ASN A 23 -29.37 1.62 -11.40
N HIS A 24 -28.32 2.44 -11.23
CA HIS A 24 -28.08 3.56 -12.15
C HIS A 24 -27.84 3.02 -13.56
N VAL A 25 -28.30 3.78 -14.56
CA VAL A 25 -28.15 3.40 -15.97
C VAL A 25 -26.67 3.15 -16.27
N ARG A 26 -26.37 1.99 -16.84
CA ARG A 26 -25.00 1.57 -17.11
C ARG A 26 -24.30 2.62 -18.00
N GLY A 27 -23.26 3.26 -17.47
CA GLY A 27 -22.52 4.33 -18.17
C GLY A 27 -22.79 5.75 -17.65
N THR A 28 -23.68 5.94 -16.68
CA THR A 28 -23.93 7.26 -16.07
C THR A 28 -23.06 7.56 -14.85
N PHE A 29 -22.31 6.59 -14.35
CA PHE A 29 -21.45 6.73 -13.18
C PHE A 29 -19.99 6.37 -13.50
N GLU A 30 -19.06 7.01 -12.78
CA GLU A 30 -17.62 6.81 -12.93
C GLU A 30 -17.24 5.37 -12.57
N LYS A 31 -16.55 4.68 -13.48
CA LYS A 31 -16.07 3.29 -13.28
C LYS A 31 -14.57 3.17 -13.14
N ALA A 32 -13.83 4.19 -13.55
CA ALA A 32 -12.38 4.19 -13.53
C ALA A 32 -11.89 5.62 -13.32
N ARG A 33 -10.89 5.75 -12.45
CA ARG A 33 -10.25 7.03 -12.14
C ARG A 33 -8.75 6.90 -12.28
N LEU A 34 -8.23 7.41 -13.40
CA LEU A 34 -6.81 7.37 -13.72
C LEU A 34 -6.13 8.62 -13.14
N ARG A 35 -5.06 8.43 -12.38
CA ARG A 35 -4.30 9.51 -11.74
C ARG A 35 -2.85 9.45 -12.21
N PHE A 36 -2.28 10.60 -12.51
CA PHE A 36 -0.88 10.76 -12.87
C PHE A 36 -0.19 11.54 -11.76
N ALA A 37 0.94 11.02 -11.30
CA ALA A 37 1.69 11.60 -10.21
C ALA A 37 3.19 11.32 -10.36
N HIS A 38 3.98 11.89 -9.45
CA HIS A 38 5.42 11.70 -9.42
C HIS A 38 5.81 10.56 -8.48
N ALA A 39 7.07 10.13 -8.54
CA ALA A 39 7.60 9.07 -7.67
C ALA A 39 7.40 9.42 -6.19
N GLU A 40 7.48 10.70 -5.84
CA GLU A 40 7.28 11.26 -4.51
C GLU A 40 5.85 11.07 -3.98
N THR A 41 4.87 10.82 -4.87
CA THR A 41 3.51 10.44 -4.50
C THR A 41 3.34 8.92 -4.48
N VAL A 42 3.90 8.23 -5.47
CA VAL A 42 3.77 6.77 -5.64
C VAL A 42 4.46 6.02 -4.49
N VAL A 43 5.66 6.44 -4.11
CA VAL A 43 6.45 5.81 -3.04
C VAL A 43 5.70 5.79 -1.69
N PRO A 44 5.27 6.93 -1.12
CA PRO A 44 4.57 6.92 0.17
C PRO A 44 3.20 6.22 0.07
N PHE A 45 2.57 6.20 -1.10
CA PHE A 45 1.34 5.45 -1.31
C PHE A 45 1.59 3.93 -1.28
N SER A 46 2.61 3.44 -1.97
CA SER A 46 3.03 2.02 -1.89
C SER A 46 3.44 1.61 -0.47
N CYS A 47 4.08 2.50 0.30
CA CYS A 47 4.37 2.27 1.73
C CYS A 47 3.09 2.14 2.56
N LEU A 48 2.12 3.04 2.35
CA LEU A 48 0.87 3.07 3.10
C LEU A 48 0.03 1.81 2.88
N LEU A 49 0.05 1.27 1.65
CA LEU A 49 -0.56 -0.02 1.31
C LEU A 49 0.22 -1.23 1.87
N GLY A 50 1.41 -1.02 2.43
CA GLY A 50 2.23 -2.07 3.03
C GLY A 50 2.87 -3.05 2.04
N LEU A 51 2.90 -2.74 0.74
CA LEU A 51 3.26 -3.69 -0.33
C LEU A 51 4.69 -4.28 -0.22
N PHE A 52 5.56 -3.66 0.57
CA PHE A 52 6.97 -4.04 0.71
C PHE A 52 7.38 -4.39 2.15
N LEU A 53 6.41 -4.62 3.04
CA LEU A 53 6.69 -5.07 4.41
C LEU A 53 7.35 -6.46 4.38
N HIS A 54 8.53 -6.58 4.99
CA HIS A 54 9.28 -7.84 5.04
C HIS A 54 8.72 -8.72 6.18
N GLY A 55 8.06 -9.84 5.87
CA GLY A 55 7.60 -10.78 6.92
C GLY A 55 6.35 -11.65 6.68
N SER A 56 5.83 -11.79 5.45
CA SER A 56 4.63 -12.62 5.17
C SER A 56 4.90 -14.03 4.63
N GLY A 57 6.16 -14.51 4.70
CA GLY A 57 6.50 -15.92 4.62
C GLY A 57 6.90 -16.41 6.02
N GLY A 58 6.26 -17.47 6.52
CA GLY A 58 6.36 -17.93 7.90
C GLY A 58 7.78 -17.90 8.48
N LEU A 59 7.96 -17.19 9.58
CA LEU A 59 9.17 -17.30 10.38
C LEU A 59 9.25 -18.70 11.00
N PRO A 60 10.40 -19.40 10.95
CA PRO A 60 10.69 -20.42 11.95
C PRO A 60 10.71 -19.75 13.33
N SER A 61 9.92 -20.31 14.25
CA SER A 61 9.95 -20.02 15.68
C SER A 61 11.41 -20.08 16.17
N ASN A 62 12.02 -18.90 16.41
CA ASN A 62 13.13 -18.60 17.33
C ASN A 62 14.04 -17.43 16.91
N SER A 63 13.82 -16.78 15.77
CA SER A 63 14.41 -15.46 15.52
C SER A 63 13.48 -14.39 16.09
N LEU A 64 13.73 -14.00 17.34
CA LEU A 64 13.28 -12.73 17.92
C LEU A 64 13.84 -11.60 17.05
N ILE A 65 13.15 -11.27 15.96
CA ILE A 65 13.28 -9.96 15.34
C ILE A 65 12.61 -9.03 16.34
N HIS A 66 13.43 -8.53 17.25
CA HIS A 66 13.09 -7.47 18.17
C HIS A 66 12.70 -6.29 17.27
N LEU A 67 11.39 -6.15 16.99
CA LEU A 67 10.78 -4.86 16.68
C LEU A 67 10.99 -4.04 17.95
N ARG A 68 12.21 -3.51 18.12
CA ARG A 68 12.39 -2.30 18.88
C ARG A 68 11.40 -1.36 18.23
N GLY A 69 10.37 -0.98 18.98
CA GLY A 69 9.69 0.28 18.76
C GLY A 69 10.81 1.31 18.71
N GLY A 70 11.29 1.56 17.50
CA GLY A 70 12.16 2.67 17.24
C GLY A 70 11.27 3.84 17.52
N SER A 71 11.47 4.44 18.70
CA SER A 71 11.34 5.88 18.85
C SER A 71 11.78 6.53 17.54
N CYS A 72 11.15 7.64 17.18
CA CYS A 72 11.63 8.53 16.13
C CYS A 72 13.00 9.14 16.50
N ASP A 73 13.97 8.34 16.94
CA ASP A 73 15.35 8.68 17.30
C ASP A 73 16.28 8.66 16.08
N TRP A 74 15.73 8.66 14.86
CA TRP A 74 16.51 9.03 13.66
C TRP A 74 16.83 10.53 13.62
N LEU A 75 16.28 11.32 14.53
CA LEU A 75 16.74 12.66 14.87
C LEU A 75 17.46 12.62 16.22
N ASN A 76 18.55 11.86 16.30
CA ASN A 76 19.58 12.28 17.24
C ASN A 76 20.08 13.64 16.72
N VAL A 77 19.73 14.69 17.47
CA VAL A 77 20.10 16.10 17.23
C VAL A 77 21.63 16.29 17.08
N ALA A 78 22.42 15.26 17.40
CA ALA A 78 23.87 15.18 17.22
C ALA A 78 24.36 15.48 15.78
N GLY A 79 23.61 15.14 14.74
CA GLY A 79 24.03 15.40 13.36
C GLY A 79 23.79 16.85 12.88
N PHE A 80 22.85 17.57 13.51
CA PHE A 80 22.40 18.87 12.98
C PHE A 80 23.43 19.97 13.22
N GLU A 81 24.07 19.98 14.39
CA GLU A 81 25.17 20.92 14.69
C GLU A 81 26.40 20.64 13.82
N GLN A 82 26.65 19.37 13.49
CA GLN A 82 27.76 18.95 12.64
C GLN A 82 27.53 19.35 11.16
N ILE A 83 26.28 19.25 10.68
CA ILE A 83 25.86 19.78 9.38
C ILE A 83 26.02 21.30 9.32
N GLN A 84 25.66 22.03 10.39
CA GLN A 84 25.85 23.48 10.45
C GLN A 84 27.32 23.91 10.47
N ARG A 85 28.22 23.04 10.95
CA ARG A 85 29.67 23.26 10.96
C ARG A 85 30.37 22.81 9.67
N GLU A 86 29.62 22.31 8.69
CA GLU A 86 30.15 21.74 7.43
C GLU A 86 31.20 20.63 7.65
N GLU A 87 31.17 19.96 8.80
CA GLU A 87 32.08 18.85 9.08
C GLU A 87 31.63 17.58 8.33
N PRO A 88 32.58 16.76 7.83
CA PRO A 88 32.23 15.50 7.17
C PRO A 88 31.48 14.57 8.13
N LEU A 89 30.24 14.23 7.78
CA LEU A 89 29.49 13.22 8.50
C LEU A 89 30.16 11.85 8.34
N GLU A 90 30.11 11.03 9.39
CA GLU A 90 30.54 9.65 9.29
C GLU A 90 29.70 8.90 8.24
N LEU A 91 30.38 8.08 7.44
CA LEU A 91 29.70 7.30 6.42
C LEU A 91 28.71 6.34 7.08
N PRO A 92 27.45 6.29 6.60
CA PRO A 92 26.49 5.35 7.13
C PRO A 92 27.00 3.91 6.91
N PRO A 93 26.67 2.98 7.83
CA PRO A 93 27.04 1.59 7.66
C PRO A 93 26.48 1.05 6.33
N LYS A 94 27.21 0.11 5.72
CA LYS A 94 26.77 -0.52 4.48
C LYS A 94 25.37 -1.10 4.68
N PRO A 95 24.39 -0.76 3.82
CA PRO A 95 23.05 -1.31 3.96
C PRO A 95 23.07 -2.84 3.83
N PRO A 96 22.10 -3.54 4.43
CA PRO A 96 21.95 -4.98 4.27
C PRO A 96 22.00 -5.38 2.78
N LEU A 97 22.70 -6.48 2.49
CA LEU A 97 22.86 -7.00 1.12
C LEU A 97 21.50 -7.32 0.49
N GLU A 98 20.58 -7.87 1.28
CA GLU A 98 19.22 -8.15 0.87
C GLU A 98 18.26 -7.06 1.36
N ARG A 99 17.59 -6.39 0.43
CA ARG A 99 16.48 -5.46 0.69
C ARG A 99 15.40 -5.65 -0.36
N SER A 100 14.16 -5.81 0.09
CA SER A 100 12.98 -5.80 -0.79
C SER A 100 12.74 -4.41 -1.37
N TRP A 101 13.02 -3.38 -0.58
CA TRP A 101 12.81 -1.99 -0.97
C TRP A 101 13.90 -1.51 -1.93
N ARG A 102 13.60 -1.36 -3.22
CA ARG A 102 14.48 -0.78 -4.25
C ARG A 102 13.70 0.21 -5.11
N GLY A 103 14.27 1.39 -5.36
CA GLY A 103 13.59 2.44 -6.15
C GLY A 103 13.16 1.95 -7.54
N SER A 104 14.00 1.15 -8.20
CA SER A 104 13.72 0.52 -9.49
C SER A 104 12.56 -0.50 -9.47
N ILE A 105 12.15 -0.97 -8.29
CA ILE A 105 11.03 -1.91 -8.11
C ILE A 105 9.80 -1.13 -7.64
N VAL A 106 9.96 -0.26 -6.64
CA VAL A 106 8.86 0.48 -5.99
C VAL A 106 8.26 1.55 -6.89
N ALA A 107 9.10 2.28 -7.63
CA ALA A 107 8.68 3.39 -8.48
C ALA A 107 9.61 3.52 -9.70
N PRO A 108 9.63 2.53 -10.61
CA PRO A 108 10.31 2.67 -11.89
C PRO A 108 9.68 3.78 -12.73
N PHE A 109 10.34 4.15 -13.84
CA PHE A 109 9.71 5.03 -14.83
C PHE A 109 8.39 4.42 -15.32
N ALA A 110 7.34 5.24 -15.31
CA ALA A 110 5.97 4.82 -15.60
C ALA A 110 5.42 3.70 -14.68
N GLY A 111 6.02 3.49 -13.50
CA GLY A 111 5.49 2.58 -12.48
C GLY A 111 4.11 3.01 -12.00
N ASN A 112 3.24 2.04 -11.71
CA ASN A 112 1.85 2.29 -11.35
C ASN A 112 1.37 1.38 -10.22
N ASN A 113 0.34 1.85 -9.50
CA ASN A 113 -0.45 1.05 -8.59
C ASN A 113 -1.90 1.09 -9.06
N MET A 114 -2.48 -0.06 -9.32
CA MET A 114 -3.88 -0.19 -9.73
C MET A 114 -4.66 -0.88 -8.62
N LEU A 115 -5.78 -0.29 -8.23
CA LEU A 115 -6.74 -0.90 -7.31
C LEU A 115 -8.01 -1.23 -8.09
N VAL A 116 -8.36 -2.50 -8.13
CA VAL A 116 -9.48 -3.01 -8.92
C VAL A 116 -10.58 -3.48 -7.98
N LEU A 117 -11.76 -2.88 -8.14
CA LEU A 117 -12.97 -3.30 -7.43
C LEU A 117 -13.67 -4.41 -8.20
N TYR A 118 -13.86 -5.55 -7.54
CA TYR A 118 -14.66 -6.67 -8.00
C TYR A 118 -15.99 -6.73 -7.26
N SER A 119 -17.02 -7.17 -7.98
CA SER A 119 -18.34 -7.47 -7.42
C SER A 119 -18.66 -8.93 -7.74
N CYS A 120 -18.89 -9.75 -6.72
CA CYS A 120 -19.30 -11.14 -6.91
C CYS A 120 -20.83 -11.23 -6.75
N PRO A 121 -21.58 -11.65 -7.78
CA PRO A 121 -23.01 -11.92 -7.64
C PRO A 121 -23.19 -13.12 -6.69
N ALA A 122 -23.89 -12.92 -5.58
CA ALA A 122 -24.06 -13.94 -4.57
C ALA A 122 -24.90 -15.10 -5.09
N ASN A 123 -24.26 -16.20 -5.49
CA ASN A 123 -24.89 -17.49 -5.67
C ASN A 123 -24.46 -18.39 -4.51
N SER A 124 -25.27 -18.37 -3.44
CA SER A 124 -25.46 -19.47 -2.48
C SER A 124 -24.29 -19.92 -1.57
N THR A 125 -24.54 -19.80 -0.25
CA THR A 125 -24.26 -20.83 0.78
C THR A 125 -22.83 -21.14 1.24
N ILE A 126 -21.88 -20.19 1.25
CA ILE A 126 -20.70 -20.33 2.12
C ILE A 126 -20.35 -18.97 2.75
N ASN A 127 -20.87 -18.73 3.96
CA ASN A 127 -20.41 -17.74 4.94
C ASN A 127 -19.93 -16.41 4.37
N ASP A 128 -20.89 -15.56 4.00
CA ASP A 128 -20.87 -14.09 3.96
C ASP A 128 -19.49 -13.39 3.99
N ARG A 129 -18.62 -13.73 3.04
CA ARG A 129 -17.41 -12.95 2.77
C ARG A 129 -17.81 -11.94 1.70
N GLY A 130 -17.85 -10.67 2.10
CA GLY A 130 -18.41 -9.48 1.43
C GLY A 130 -18.71 -9.53 -0.07
N LYS A 131 -19.77 -8.82 -0.48
CA LYS A 131 -20.20 -8.67 -1.89
C LYS A 131 -19.12 -8.05 -2.80
N TYR A 132 -18.23 -7.24 -2.23
CA TYR A 132 -17.20 -6.47 -2.94
C TYR A 132 -15.80 -6.78 -2.43
N TYR A 133 -14.87 -6.88 -3.38
CA TYR A 133 -13.46 -7.17 -3.13
C TYR A 133 -12.57 -6.16 -3.85
N VAL A 134 -11.43 -5.85 -3.25
CA VAL A 134 -10.37 -5.04 -3.84
C VAL A 134 -9.15 -5.91 -4.09
N GLN A 135 -8.62 -5.84 -5.30
CA GLN A 135 -7.31 -6.38 -5.66
C GLN A 135 -6.36 -5.23 -5.94
N VAL A 136 -5.12 -5.35 -5.49
CA VAL A 136 -4.06 -4.37 -5.79
C VAL A 136 -3.08 -5.00 -6.77
N LEU A 137 -2.75 -4.26 -7.82
CA LEU A 137 -1.69 -4.59 -8.76
C LEU A 137 -0.60 -3.52 -8.64
N HIS A 138 0.62 -3.97 -8.40
CA HIS A 138 1.80 -3.13 -8.40
C HIS A 138 2.60 -3.37 -9.67
N ASN A 139 2.80 -2.34 -10.49
CA ASN A 139 3.38 -2.43 -11.82
C ASN A 139 2.75 -3.58 -12.62
N GLU A 140 1.42 -3.59 -12.69
CA GLU A 140 0.61 -4.58 -13.43
C GLU A 140 0.67 -6.02 -12.91
N ASN A 141 1.40 -6.29 -11.82
CA ASN A 141 1.44 -7.60 -11.17
C ASN A 141 0.56 -7.61 -9.91
N PRO A 142 -0.31 -8.61 -9.71
CA PRO A 142 -1.08 -8.72 -8.49
C PRO A 142 -0.16 -8.86 -7.26
N VAL A 143 -0.49 -8.14 -6.20
CA VAL A 143 0.26 -8.17 -4.94
C VAL A 143 -0.66 -8.49 -3.76
N PRO A 144 -0.26 -9.44 -2.89
CA PRO A 144 -1.04 -9.77 -1.71
C PRO A 144 -1.03 -8.60 -0.73
N MET A 145 -2.19 -8.28 -0.16
CA MET A 145 -2.30 -7.17 0.79
C MET A 145 -2.05 -7.63 2.23
N PRO A 146 -1.03 -7.11 2.93
CA PRO A 146 -0.75 -7.49 4.32
C PRO A 146 -1.91 -7.17 5.27
N GLY A 147 -2.59 -6.03 5.07
CA GLY A 147 -3.77 -5.64 5.86
C GLY A 147 -4.96 -6.60 5.73
N CYS A 148 -4.92 -7.52 4.76
CA CYS A 148 -5.99 -8.47 4.49
C CYS A 148 -5.55 -9.92 4.70
N GLY A 149 -4.50 -10.16 5.49
CA GLY A 149 -3.97 -11.50 5.75
C GLY A 149 -3.14 -12.06 4.60
N ASN A 150 -2.50 -11.21 3.80
CA ASN A 150 -1.68 -11.56 2.63
C ASN A 150 -2.45 -12.30 1.53
N THR A 151 -3.72 -11.92 1.30
CA THR A 151 -4.52 -12.42 0.18
C THR A 151 -4.48 -11.44 -0.99
N ASP A 152 -4.60 -11.96 -2.22
CA ASP A 152 -4.68 -11.12 -3.43
C ASP A 152 -6.01 -10.35 -3.53
N PHE A 153 -7.08 -10.94 -2.99
CA PHE A 153 -8.40 -10.32 -2.92
C PHE A 153 -8.73 -10.00 -1.47
N CYS A 154 -9.04 -8.73 -1.22
CA CYS A 154 -9.42 -8.26 0.10
C CYS A 154 -10.89 -7.82 0.12
N PRO A 155 -11.70 -8.25 1.10
CA PRO A 155 -13.04 -7.71 1.28
C PRO A 155 -12.99 -6.19 1.47
N PHE A 156 -13.83 -5.45 0.75
CA PHE A 156 -13.79 -3.99 0.78
C PHE A 156 -14.03 -3.41 2.20
N ASP A 157 -14.87 -4.07 3.00
CA ASP A 157 -15.14 -3.66 4.38
C ASP A 157 -13.93 -3.76 5.30
N VAL A 158 -12.98 -4.65 4.98
CA VAL A 158 -11.70 -4.77 5.70
C VAL A 158 -10.70 -3.75 5.17
N PHE A 159 -10.71 -3.50 3.85
CA PHE A 159 -9.80 -2.58 3.20
C PHE A 159 -9.98 -1.11 3.61
N LYS A 160 -11.22 -0.68 3.90
CA LYS A 160 -11.55 0.73 4.18
C LYS A 160 -11.27 1.20 5.63
N VAL A 161 -10.89 0.28 6.53
CA VAL A 161 -10.73 0.52 7.98
C VAL A 161 -9.49 1.36 8.29
#